data_AF-A0A5K8A487-F1
#
_entry.id   AF-A0A5K8A487-F1
#
_cell.length_a   1.000
_cell.length_b   1.000
_cell.length_c   1.000
_cell.angle_alpha   90.00
_cell.angle_beta   90.00
_cell.angle_gamma   90.00
#
_symmetry.space_group_name_H-M   'P 1'
#
loop_
_entity.id
_entity.type
_entity.pdbx_description
1 polymer ?
#
loop_
_entity_poly.entity_id
_entity_poly.type
_entity_poly.pdbx_seq_one_letter_code
_entity_poly.pdbx_strand_id
1 'polypeptide(L)'
;MHISWFFKSSWILQLLVGVGLFLCSFYIEYKILQAFIAPPSMAFFLSLTLEIGKVTAIVWHYHMSHLSVSAYPGSVRLISLLFRLGLVFLSLICSQLFLNDRLDRPNLKNVKAVETAAIEKRLNDDLKILDDQHLSQKETMIARHQAEYADLKAATDRTITKLEALLLAEMDNVVGGVFKGPRYEEFKQRLDDEKIAGQAALEKLQQRQAREIGQLSLNSRRLRQETLSMADKKQRQIIADDFSNDERVNDPYIVALLKVTESLFAATLEPLQFVFLFSLLMSFLMEVGIVLAFSTITVSIAPVLKAQHESALEEEVLMTQMGGEARRDDMAHNAAMDKISKAGKRTMEKAEQSLHAL
;
A
#
# COMPACT_ATOMS: atom_id res chain seq x y z
N MET A 1 -40.77 1.34 34.73
CA MET A 1 -40.37 2.26 33.63
C MET A 1 -38.92 2.11 33.16
N HIS A 2 -37.94 1.69 33.99
CA HIS A 2 -36.53 1.59 33.55
C HIS A 2 -36.20 0.40 32.63
N ILE A 3 -36.95 -0.70 32.72
CA ILE A 3 -36.66 -1.94 31.97
C ILE A 3 -36.94 -1.78 30.46
N SER A 4 -38.01 -1.07 30.08
CA SER A 4 -38.34 -0.85 28.66
C SER A 4 -37.35 0.06 27.93
N TRP A 5 -36.77 1.03 28.64
CA TRP A 5 -35.73 1.90 28.09
C TRP A 5 -34.41 1.15 27.88
N PHE A 6 -34.03 0.27 28.82
CA PHE A 6 -32.85 -0.57 28.68
C PHE A 6 -32.93 -1.50 27.46
N PHE A 7 -34.06 -2.18 27.25
CA PHE A 7 -34.26 -3.03 26.08
C PHE A 7 -34.25 -2.24 24.76
N LYS A 8 -34.92 -1.08 24.70
CA LYS A 8 -34.89 -0.21 23.52
C LYS A 8 -33.48 0.29 23.18
N SER A 9 -32.71 0.72 24.19
CA SER A 9 -31.31 1.13 24.01
C SER A 9 -30.42 -0.03 23.55
N SER A 10 -30.61 -1.23 24.11
CA SER A 10 -29.88 -2.42 23.68
C SER A 10 -30.18 -2.79 22.23
N TRP A 11 -31.43 -2.65 21.77
CA TRP A 11 -31.81 -2.91 20.38
C TRP A 11 -31.21 -1.90 19.40
N ILE A 12 -31.20 -0.62 19.77
CA ILE A 12 -30.55 0.43 18.98
C ILE A 12 -29.05 0.15 18.86
N LEU A 13 -28.39 -0.21 19.98
CA LEU A 13 -26.97 -0.55 19.97
C LEU A 13 -26.67 -1.77 19.08
N GLN A 14 -27.48 -2.83 19.17
CA GLN A 14 -27.35 -4.03 18.33
C GLN A 14 -27.50 -3.68 16.84
N LEU A 15 -28.44 -2.81 16.48
CA LEU A 15 -28.64 -2.34 15.12
C LEU A 15 -27.45 -1.51 14.63
N LEU A 16 -26.94 -0.59 15.45
CA LEU A 16 -25.76 0.21 15.12
C LEU A 16 -24.52 -0.68 14.91
N VAL A 17 -24.31 -1.67 15.78
CA VAL A 17 -23.20 -2.63 15.63
C VAL A 17 -23.38 -3.45 14.35
N GLY A 18 -24.59 -3.97 14.09
CA GLY A 18 -24.88 -4.74 12.87
C GLY A 18 -24.66 -3.93 11.59
N VAL A 19 -25.15 -2.68 11.55
CA VAL A 19 -24.94 -1.77 10.43
C VAL A 19 -23.46 -1.39 10.28
N GLY A 20 -22.76 -1.15 11.39
CA GLY A 20 -21.33 -0.85 11.36
C GLY A 20 -20.50 -2.00 10.79
N LEU A 21 -20.76 -3.23 11.23
CA LEU A 21 -20.09 -4.43 10.70
C LEU A 21 -20.45 -4.67 9.22
N PHE A 22 -21.71 -4.45 8.84
CA PHE A 22 -22.16 -4.52 7.45
C PHE A 22 -21.44 -3.52 6.55
N LEU A 23 -21.30 -2.26 6.98
CA LEU A 23 -20.57 -1.23 6.23
C LEU A 23 -19.08 -1.57 6.11
N CYS A 24 -18.48 -2.13 7.16
CA CYS A 24 -17.09 -2.59 7.13
C CYS A 24 -16.91 -3.73 6.14
N SER A 25 -17.78 -4.76 6.21
CA SER A 25 -17.79 -5.90 5.30
C SER A 25 -17.97 -5.46 3.83
N PHE A 26 -18.95 -4.57 3.58
CA PHE A 26 -19.18 -3.98 2.26
C PHE A 26 -17.95 -3.25 1.73
N TYR A 27 -17.30 -2.44 2.55
CA TYR A 27 -16.08 -1.74 2.14
C TYR A 27 -14.96 -2.70 1.77
N ILE A 28 -14.79 -3.77 2.54
CA ILE A 28 -13.77 -4.80 2.30
C ILE A 28 -14.06 -5.56 1.01
N GLU A 29 -15.28 -6.06 0.84
CA GLU A 29 -15.72 -6.75 -0.39
C GLU A 29 -15.55 -5.86 -1.62
N TYR A 30 -15.94 -4.59 -1.54
CA TYR A 30 -15.76 -3.62 -2.61
C TYR A 30 -14.29 -3.47 -3.00
N LYS A 31 -13.38 -3.36 -2.03
CA LYS A 31 -11.95 -3.19 -2.31
C LYS A 31 -11.33 -4.41 -2.97
N ILE A 32 -11.73 -5.61 -2.57
CA ILE A 32 -11.26 -6.85 -3.18
C ILE A 32 -11.84 -7.02 -4.58
N LEU A 33 -13.14 -6.83 -4.75
CA LEU A 33 -13.78 -6.92 -6.07
C LEU A 33 -13.24 -5.88 -7.04
N GLN A 34 -12.91 -4.68 -6.59
CA GLN A 34 -12.26 -3.65 -7.40
C GLN A 34 -10.86 -4.10 -7.88
N ALA A 35 -10.14 -4.91 -7.09
CA ALA A 35 -8.84 -5.44 -7.51
C ALA A 35 -8.97 -6.48 -8.64
N PHE A 36 -10.08 -7.24 -8.69
CA PHE A 36 -10.34 -8.25 -9.72
C PHE A 36 -11.13 -7.72 -10.93
N ILE A 37 -11.99 -6.73 -10.72
CA ILE A 37 -12.91 -6.17 -11.73
C ILE A 37 -12.46 -4.75 -12.07
N ALA A 38 -11.93 -4.55 -13.28
CA ALA A 38 -11.35 -3.28 -13.70
C ALA A 38 -12.34 -2.08 -13.63
N PRO A 39 -13.64 -2.21 -13.98
CA PRO A 39 -14.60 -1.12 -13.80
C PRO A 39 -15.01 -0.93 -12.32
N PRO A 40 -14.72 0.21 -11.68
CA PRO A 40 -15.07 0.44 -10.27
C PRO A 40 -16.58 0.41 -9.98
N SER A 41 -17.38 0.82 -10.96
CA SER A 41 -18.85 0.80 -10.86
C SER A 41 -19.38 -0.63 -10.76
N MET A 42 -18.86 -1.55 -11.58
CA MET A 42 -19.29 -2.94 -11.57
C MET A 42 -18.90 -3.64 -10.26
N ALA A 43 -17.70 -3.37 -9.73
CA ALA A 43 -17.28 -3.87 -8.41
C ALA A 43 -18.19 -3.37 -7.29
N PHE A 44 -18.56 -2.09 -7.33
CA PHE A 44 -19.50 -1.50 -6.36
C PHE A 44 -20.88 -2.15 -6.43
N PHE A 45 -21.46 -2.28 -7.62
CA PHE A 45 -22.77 -2.94 -7.80
C PHE A 45 -22.75 -4.40 -7.33
N LEU A 46 -21.68 -5.14 -7.64
CA LEU A 46 -21.55 -6.53 -7.25
C LEU A 46 -21.43 -6.68 -5.74
N SER A 47 -20.55 -5.90 -5.08
CA SER A 47 -20.41 -5.89 -3.63
C SER A 47 -21.74 -5.54 -2.95
N LEU A 48 -22.45 -4.52 -3.46
CA LEU A 48 -23.73 -4.11 -2.89
C LEU A 48 -24.77 -5.23 -3.01
N THR A 49 -24.80 -5.92 -4.14
CA THR A 49 -25.73 -7.03 -4.39
C THR A 49 -25.42 -8.23 -3.49
N LEU A 50 -24.14 -8.55 -3.27
CA LEU A 50 -23.71 -9.64 -2.39
C LEU A 50 -24.06 -9.34 -0.93
N GLU A 51 -23.78 -8.13 -0.46
CA GLU A 51 -24.07 -7.70 0.91
C GLU A 51 -25.58 -7.64 1.20
N ILE A 52 -26.37 -7.00 0.33
CA ILE A 52 -27.84 -7.00 0.44
C ILE A 52 -28.37 -8.43 0.33
N GLY A 53 -27.79 -9.25 -0.54
CA GLY A 53 -28.10 -10.67 -0.69
C GLY A 53 -27.92 -11.45 0.62
N LYS A 54 -26.84 -11.20 1.38
CA LYS A 54 -26.59 -11.82 2.69
C LYS A 54 -27.70 -11.50 3.68
N VAL A 55 -28.02 -10.22 3.84
CA VAL A 55 -29.07 -9.76 4.78
C VAL A 55 -30.42 -10.37 4.38
N THR A 56 -30.75 -10.33 3.08
CA THR A 56 -31.99 -10.90 2.55
C THR A 56 -32.06 -12.40 2.79
N ALA A 57 -30.97 -13.14 2.59
CA ALA A 57 -30.90 -14.58 2.83
C ALA A 57 -31.07 -14.93 4.32
N ILE A 58 -30.56 -14.10 5.24
CA ILE A 58 -30.78 -14.25 6.69
C ILE A 58 -32.26 -14.11 7.03
N VAL A 59 -32.90 -13.04 6.54
CA VAL A 59 -34.33 -12.76 6.77
C VAL A 59 -35.21 -13.86 6.15
N TRP A 60 -34.90 -14.27 4.92
CA TRP A 60 -35.66 -15.28 4.18
C TRP A 60 -35.58 -16.66 4.83
N HIS A 61 -34.40 -17.07 5.29
CA HIS A 61 -34.21 -18.32 6.00
C HIS A 61 -35.01 -18.38 7.32
N TYR A 62 -35.13 -17.25 8.02
CA TYR A 62 -35.99 -17.15 9.21
C TYR A 62 -37.46 -17.44 8.88
N HIS A 63 -38.02 -16.77 7.87
CA HIS A 63 -39.41 -17.00 7.47
C HIS A 63 -39.65 -18.46 7.04
N MET A 64 -38.73 -19.05 6.26
CA MET A 64 -38.87 -20.44 5.82
C MET A 64 -38.76 -21.47 6.96
N SER A 65 -37.98 -21.18 8.01
CA SER A 65 -37.78 -22.10 9.14
C SER A 65 -38.94 -22.10 10.14
N HIS A 66 -39.67 -20.99 10.25
CA HIS A 66 -40.79 -20.83 11.20
C HIS A 66 -42.17 -21.15 10.61
N LEU A 67 -42.26 -21.37 9.29
CA LEU A 67 -43.47 -21.83 8.62
C LEU A 67 -43.57 -23.37 8.63
N SER A 68 -44.79 -23.91 8.60
CA SER A 68 -45.04 -25.36 8.55
C SER A 68 -44.37 -26.01 7.35
N VAL A 69 -43.95 -27.27 7.49
CA VAL A 69 -43.28 -28.04 6.41
C VAL A 69 -44.13 -28.14 5.14
N SER A 70 -45.46 -28.02 5.27
CA SER A 70 -46.39 -27.98 4.14
C SER A 70 -46.23 -26.77 3.22
N ALA A 71 -45.67 -25.65 3.68
CA ALA A 71 -45.52 -24.43 2.89
C ALA A 71 -44.22 -24.40 2.05
N TYR A 72 -43.17 -25.11 2.49
CA TYR A 72 -41.88 -25.16 1.79
C TYR A 72 -41.23 -26.55 1.89
N PRO A 73 -40.98 -27.22 0.75
CA PRO A 73 -40.27 -28.50 0.72
C PRO A 73 -38.88 -28.43 1.36
N GLY A 74 -38.43 -29.54 1.95
CA GLY A 74 -37.11 -29.62 2.60
C GLY A 74 -35.93 -29.29 1.67
N SER A 75 -36.05 -29.58 0.37
CA SER A 75 -35.06 -29.22 -0.64
C SER A 75 -34.88 -27.70 -0.77
N VAL A 76 -35.96 -26.92 -0.72
CA VAL A 76 -35.89 -25.44 -0.79
C VAL A 76 -35.21 -24.86 0.45
N ARG A 77 -35.49 -25.44 1.63
CA ARG A 77 -34.84 -25.04 2.89
C ARG A 77 -33.34 -25.32 2.86
N LEU A 78 -32.93 -26.47 2.31
CA LEU A 78 -31.53 -26.84 2.14
C LEU A 78 -30.81 -25.90 1.16
N ILE A 79 -31.42 -25.58 0.02
CA ILE A 79 -30.84 -24.65 -0.97
C ILE A 79 -30.69 -23.25 -0.35
N SER A 80 -31.68 -22.76 0.39
CA SER A 80 -31.60 -21.48 1.10
C SER A 80 -30.48 -21.46 2.14
N LEU A 81 -30.30 -22.54 2.90
CA LEU A 81 -29.21 -22.68 3.86
C LEU A 81 -27.84 -22.64 3.16
N LEU A 82 -27.67 -23.44 2.09
CA LEU A 82 -26.43 -23.49 1.32
C LEU A 82 -26.10 -22.14 0.67
N PHE A 83 -27.09 -21.45 0.14
CA PHE A 83 -26.92 -20.11 -0.44
C PHE A 83 -26.45 -19.10 0.61
N ARG A 84 -27.06 -19.10 1.80
CA ARG A 84 -26.65 -18.24 2.92
C ARG A 84 -25.22 -18.56 3.36
N LEU A 85 -24.89 -19.84 3.55
CA LEU A 85 -23.54 -20.26 3.92
C LEU A 85 -22.52 -19.90 2.84
N GLY A 86 -22.88 -20.04 1.57
CA GLY A 86 -22.04 -19.66 0.44
C GLY A 86 -21.72 -18.16 0.43
N LEU A 87 -22.70 -17.30 0.69
CA LEU A 87 -22.48 -15.86 0.76
C LEU A 87 -21.60 -15.46 1.96
N VAL A 88 -21.84 -16.03 3.14
CA VAL A 88 -21.00 -15.79 4.32
C VAL A 88 -19.57 -16.28 4.09
N PHE A 89 -19.42 -17.45 3.48
CA PHE A 89 -18.11 -18.01 3.15
C PHE A 89 -17.35 -17.16 2.12
N LEU A 90 -18.05 -16.65 1.10
CA LEU A 90 -17.48 -15.72 0.13
C LEU A 90 -16.98 -14.43 0.82
N SER A 91 -17.80 -13.86 1.71
CA SER A 91 -17.44 -12.67 2.49
C SER A 91 -16.22 -12.92 3.39
N LEU A 92 -16.17 -14.09 4.03
CA LEU A 92 -15.03 -14.52 4.84
C LEU A 92 -13.75 -14.57 4.00
N ILE A 93 -13.81 -15.14 2.79
CA ILE A 93 -12.67 -15.18 1.85
C ILE A 93 -12.25 -13.76 1.46
N CYS A 94 -13.19 -12.88 1.10
CA CYS A 94 -12.89 -11.49 0.75
C CYS A 94 -12.21 -10.75 1.91
N SER A 95 -12.75 -10.90 3.12
CA SER A 95 -12.17 -10.29 4.32
C SER A 95 -10.77 -10.84 4.63
N GLN A 96 -10.57 -12.14 4.48
CA GLN A 96 -9.28 -12.78 4.66
C GLN A 96 -8.24 -12.29 3.63
N LEU A 97 -8.60 -12.21 2.35
CA LEU A 97 -7.71 -11.67 1.31
C LEU A 97 -7.31 -10.22 1.60
N PHE A 98 -8.26 -9.39 2.02
CA PHE A 98 -8.02 -7.99 2.32
C PHE A 98 -7.12 -7.79 3.54
N LEU A 99 -7.39 -8.52 4.62
CA LEU A 99 -6.59 -8.45 5.83
C LEU A 99 -5.19 -9.01 5.60
N ASN A 100 -5.06 -10.11 4.85
CA ASN A 100 -3.77 -10.70 4.57
C ASN A 100 -2.91 -9.76 3.69
N ASP A 101 -3.46 -9.13 2.65
CA ASP A 101 -2.73 -8.14 1.84
C ASP A 101 -2.24 -6.92 2.66
N ARG A 102 -2.99 -6.53 3.69
CA ARG A 102 -2.67 -5.39 4.56
C ARG A 102 -1.70 -5.72 5.69
N LEU A 103 -1.75 -6.96 6.18
CA LEU A 103 -0.99 -7.42 7.35
C LEU A 103 0.25 -8.22 6.97
N ASP A 104 0.29 -8.78 5.76
CA ASP A 104 1.48 -9.44 5.22
C ASP A 104 2.51 -8.37 4.83
N ARG A 105 3.63 -8.38 5.55
CA ARG A 105 4.81 -7.54 5.31
C ARG A 105 4.48 -6.07 4.97
N PRO A 106 3.78 -5.33 5.85
CA PRO A 106 3.32 -3.97 5.57
C PRO A 106 4.47 -2.99 5.26
N ASN A 107 5.67 -3.27 5.77
CA ASN A 107 6.84 -2.43 5.60
C ASN A 107 7.74 -2.84 4.42
N LEU A 108 7.36 -3.84 3.62
CA LEU A 108 8.18 -4.37 2.52
C LEU A 108 8.64 -3.28 1.55
N LYS A 109 7.74 -2.38 1.15
CA LYS A 109 8.06 -1.27 0.24
C LYS A 109 9.10 -0.33 0.83
N ASN A 110 8.98 -0.03 2.13
CA ASN A 110 9.91 0.84 2.83
C ASN A 110 11.28 0.20 2.96
N VAL A 111 11.35 -1.09 3.34
CA VAL A 111 12.62 -1.83 3.43
C VAL A 111 13.29 -1.92 2.06
N LYS A 112 12.54 -2.25 0.99
CA LYS A 112 13.09 -2.25 -0.39
C LYS A 112 13.64 -0.89 -0.80
N ALA A 113 12.95 0.20 -0.46
CA ALA A 113 13.41 1.55 -0.75
C ALA A 113 14.70 1.89 0.02
N VAL A 114 14.78 1.53 1.30
CA VAL A 114 15.97 1.76 2.15
C VAL A 114 17.18 0.96 1.63
N GLU A 115 17.00 -0.32 1.31
CA GLU A 115 18.08 -1.17 0.78
C GLU A 115 18.54 -0.70 -0.61
N THR A 116 17.60 -0.27 -1.46
CA THR A 116 17.95 0.31 -2.78
C THR A 116 18.76 1.59 -2.63
N ALA A 117 18.33 2.49 -1.75
CA ALA A 117 19.05 3.73 -1.46
C ALA A 117 20.45 3.47 -0.86
N ALA A 118 20.60 2.44 -0.03
CA ALA A 118 21.89 2.03 0.52
C ALA A 118 22.85 1.53 -0.57
N ILE A 119 22.35 0.79 -1.56
CA ILE A 119 23.16 0.36 -2.72
C ILE A 119 23.56 1.55 -3.58
N GLU A 120 22.62 2.44 -3.92
CA GLU A 120 22.91 3.62 -4.73
C GLU A 120 23.96 4.51 -4.06
N LYS A 121 23.86 4.69 -2.74
CA LYS A 121 24.88 5.41 -1.97
C LYS A 121 26.24 4.74 -2.07
N ARG A 122 26.34 3.43 -1.81
CA ARG A 122 27.60 2.68 -1.91
C ARG A 122 28.18 2.73 -3.33
N LEU A 123 27.34 2.60 -4.35
CA LEU A 123 27.75 2.71 -5.74
C LEU A 123 28.36 4.09 -6.03
N ASN A 124 27.71 5.17 -5.59
CA ASN A 124 28.24 6.52 -5.77
C ASN A 124 29.57 6.73 -5.04
N ASP A 125 29.70 6.22 -3.81
CA ASP A 125 30.94 6.28 -3.03
C ASP A 125 32.08 5.51 -3.74
N ASP A 126 31.80 4.28 -4.20
CA ASP A 126 32.77 3.43 -4.91
C ASP A 126 33.20 4.07 -6.24
N LEU A 127 32.26 4.61 -7.02
CA LEU A 127 32.55 5.31 -8.28
C LEU A 127 33.42 6.55 -8.05
N LYS A 128 33.15 7.31 -6.99
CA LYS A 128 33.95 8.48 -6.63
C LYS A 128 35.38 8.09 -6.28
N ILE A 129 35.55 7.06 -5.45
CA ILE A 129 36.87 6.54 -5.08
C ILE A 129 37.64 6.09 -6.32
N LEU A 130 36.99 5.36 -7.24
CA LEU A 130 37.61 4.91 -8.50
C LEU A 130 38.04 6.09 -9.39
N ASP A 131 37.17 7.11 -9.53
CA ASP A 131 37.46 8.30 -10.33
C ASP A 131 38.63 9.10 -9.71
N ASP A 132 38.66 9.30 -8.39
CA ASP A 132 39.74 9.97 -7.66
C ASP A 132 41.07 9.21 -7.79
N GLN A 133 41.04 7.88 -7.65
CA GLN A 133 42.23 7.03 -7.82
C GLN A 133 42.77 7.10 -9.25
N HIS A 134 41.89 7.03 -10.26
CA HIS A 134 42.29 7.12 -11.66
C HIS A 134 42.92 8.48 -11.97
N LEU A 135 42.34 9.59 -11.49
CA LEU A 135 42.90 10.93 -11.66
C LEU A 135 44.28 11.04 -11.02
N SER A 136 44.42 10.63 -9.76
CA SER A 136 45.70 10.67 -9.04
C SER A 136 46.79 9.83 -9.72
N GLN A 137 46.46 8.61 -10.15
CA GLN A 137 47.39 7.74 -10.87
C GLN A 137 47.80 8.33 -12.22
N LYS A 138 46.84 8.91 -12.96
CA LYS A 138 47.11 9.55 -14.24
C LYS A 138 48.01 10.77 -14.09
N GLU A 139 47.76 11.63 -13.10
CA GLU A 139 48.61 12.80 -12.82
C GLU A 139 50.04 12.38 -12.45
N THR A 140 50.19 11.40 -11.56
CA THR A 140 51.50 10.87 -11.17
C THR A 140 52.25 10.28 -12.37
N MET A 141 51.53 9.56 -13.23
CA MET A 141 52.10 8.97 -14.45
C MET A 141 52.52 10.04 -15.46
N ILE A 142 51.71 11.07 -15.68
CA ILE A 142 52.06 12.21 -16.56
C ILE A 142 53.29 12.95 -16.03
N ALA A 143 53.35 13.26 -14.73
CA ALA A 143 54.49 13.94 -14.13
C ALA A 143 55.78 13.13 -14.28
N ARG A 144 55.71 11.82 -14.02
CA ARG A 144 56.82 10.89 -14.23
C ARG A 144 57.26 10.86 -15.70
N HIS A 145 56.32 10.77 -16.63
CA HIS A 145 56.59 10.75 -18.06
C HIS A 145 57.25 12.04 -18.57
N GLN A 146 56.82 13.19 -18.03
CA GLN A 146 57.45 14.48 -18.33
C GLN A 146 58.90 14.54 -17.85
N ALA A 147 59.18 14.03 -16.63
CA ALA A 147 60.54 13.94 -16.11
C ALA A 147 61.42 13.01 -16.96
N GLU A 148 60.95 11.80 -17.25
CA GLU A 148 61.68 10.83 -18.09
C GLU A 148 61.96 11.39 -19.50
N TYR A 149 61.01 12.10 -20.09
CA TYR A 149 61.19 12.76 -21.39
C TYR A 149 62.24 13.88 -21.32
N ALA A 150 62.17 14.74 -20.29
CA ALA A 150 63.11 15.83 -20.09
C ALA A 150 64.54 15.31 -19.87
N ASP A 151 64.70 14.25 -19.08
CA ASP A 151 66.00 13.62 -18.80
C ASP A 151 66.60 13.00 -20.06
N LEU A 152 65.81 12.25 -20.83
CA LEU A 152 66.27 11.66 -22.09
C LEU A 152 66.67 12.74 -23.09
N LYS A 153 65.84 13.77 -23.24
CA LYS A 153 66.13 14.90 -24.14
C LYS A 153 67.40 15.63 -23.72
N ALA A 154 67.57 15.94 -22.44
CA ALA A 154 68.77 16.60 -21.94
C ALA A 154 70.03 15.75 -22.13
N ALA A 155 69.93 14.43 -21.98
CA ALA A 155 71.04 13.51 -22.25
C ALA A 155 71.43 13.50 -23.74
N THR A 156 70.45 13.39 -24.64
CA THR A 156 70.66 13.47 -26.10
C THR A 156 71.25 14.81 -26.51
N ASP A 157 70.70 15.93 -26.03
CA ASP A 157 71.17 17.28 -26.36
C ASP A 157 72.62 17.48 -25.91
N ARG A 158 73.00 16.99 -24.71
CA ARG A 158 74.40 17.04 -24.23
C ARG A 158 75.36 16.28 -25.15
N THR A 159 74.98 15.09 -25.61
CA THR A 159 75.81 14.30 -26.53
C THR A 159 75.95 15.01 -27.87
N ILE A 160 74.85 15.55 -28.41
CA ILE A 160 74.83 16.35 -29.64
C ILE A 160 75.75 17.56 -29.51
N THR A 161 75.61 18.37 -28.45
CA THR A 161 76.45 19.57 -28.23
C THR A 161 77.93 19.20 -28.14
N LYS A 162 78.26 18.09 -27.48
CA LYS A 162 79.65 17.61 -27.39
C LYS A 162 80.20 17.22 -28.77
N LEU A 163 79.41 16.52 -29.60
CA LEU A 163 79.80 16.15 -30.95
C LEU A 163 79.92 17.37 -31.87
N GLU A 164 79.03 18.35 -31.75
CA GLU A 164 79.09 19.63 -32.47
C GLU A 164 80.34 20.43 -32.12
N ALA A 165 80.70 20.50 -30.84
CA ALA A 165 81.93 21.16 -30.39
C ALA A 165 83.20 20.48 -30.94
N LEU A 166 83.23 19.14 -30.95
CA LEU A 166 84.34 18.38 -31.54
C LEU A 166 84.44 18.61 -33.05
N LEU A 167 83.30 18.70 -33.74
CA LEU A 167 83.24 18.93 -35.18
C LEU A 167 83.71 20.35 -35.54
N LEU A 168 83.34 21.36 -34.75
CA LEU A 168 83.84 22.72 -34.88
C LEU A 168 85.35 22.81 -34.65
N ALA A 169 85.87 22.14 -33.62
CA ALA A 169 87.31 22.12 -33.36
C ALA A 169 88.12 21.49 -34.51
N GLU A 170 87.55 20.54 -35.23
CA GLU A 170 88.20 19.92 -36.39
C GLU A 170 88.10 20.78 -37.67
N MET A 171 87.16 21.73 -37.75
CA MET A 171 87.07 22.69 -38.87
C MET A 171 88.24 23.69 -38.90
N ASP A 172 88.85 23.96 -37.76
CA ASP A 172 90.00 24.88 -37.63
C ASP A 172 91.34 24.22 -38.00
N ASN A 173 91.35 22.89 -38.24
CA ASN A 173 92.55 22.12 -38.55
C ASN A 173 92.70 21.89 -40.06
N VAL A 174 93.70 22.52 -40.68
CA VAL A 174 94.11 22.22 -42.07
C VAL A 174 95.24 21.20 -42.04
N VAL A 175 94.95 19.96 -42.46
CA VAL A 175 95.95 18.89 -42.54
C VAL A 175 96.22 18.59 -44.02
N GLY A 176 97.44 18.87 -44.50
CA GLY A 176 97.87 18.54 -45.87
C GLY A 176 97.18 19.31 -47.00
N GLY A 177 96.61 20.50 -46.73
CA GLY A 177 95.93 21.34 -47.74
C GLY A 177 94.43 21.04 -47.93
N VAL A 178 93.87 20.09 -47.17
CA VAL A 178 92.44 19.75 -47.20
C VAL A 178 91.78 20.26 -45.91
N PHE A 179 90.79 21.15 -46.05
CA PHE A 179 90.08 21.81 -44.95
C PHE A 179 89.13 20.88 -44.16
N LYS A 180 88.89 19.65 -44.65
CA LYS A 180 87.99 18.65 -44.05
C LYS A 180 88.56 17.25 -44.22
N GLY A 181 89.30 16.78 -43.21
CA GLY A 181 89.93 15.46 -43.22
C GLY A 181 88.97 14.30 -42.86
N PRO A 182 89.44 13.05 -42.90
CA PRO A 182 88.64 11.86 -42.59
C PRO A 182 87.96 11.87 -41.20
N ARG A 183 88.60 12.49 -40.19
CA ARG A 183 88.04 12.63 -38.83
C ARG A 183 86.84 13.58 -38.77
N TYR A 184 86.82 14.62 -39.61
CA TYR A 184 85.68 15.51 -39.71
C TYR A 184 84.45 14.77 -40.23
N GLU A 185 84.60 13.97 -41.28
CA GLU A 185 83.50 13.16 -41.83
C GLU A 185 83.03 12.06 -40.84
N GLU A 186 83.93 11.47 -40.06
CA GLU A 186 83.58 10.53 -38.99
C GLU A 186 82.73 11.21 -37.90
N PHE A 187 83.11 12.39 -37.43
CA PHE A 187 82.32 13.13 -36.43
C PHE A 187 80.98 13.60 -36.98
N LYS A 188 80.93 13.97 -38.26
CA LYS A 188 79.70 14.36 -38.94
C LYS A 188 78.72 13.20 -39.05
N GLN A 189 79.20 12.03 -39.48
CA GLN A 189 78.37 10.81 -39.52
C GLN A 189 77.86 10.44 -38.13
N ARG A 190 78.73 10.46 -37.11
CA ARG A 190 78.31 10.19 -35.73
C ARG A 190 77.28 11.19 -35.21
N LEU A 191 77.39 12.47 -35.57
CA LEU A 191 76.43 13.50 -35.18
C LEU A 191 75.05 13.24 -35.80
N ASP A 192 75.02 12.91 -37.10
CA ASP A 192 73.78 12.59 -37.81
C ASP A 192 73.13 11.31 -37.26
N ASP A 193 73.92 10.28 -37.02
CA ASP A 193 73.48 9.03 -36.41
C ASP A 193 72.91 9.26 -34.99
N GLU A 194 73.57 10.06 -34.16
CA GLU A 194 73.12 10.38 -32.80
C GLU A 194 71.82 11.20 -32.80
N LYS A 195 71.65 12.13 -33.76
CA LYS A 195 70.40 12.89 -33.93
C LYS A 195 69.24 11.97 -34.29
N ILE A 196 69.44 11.05 -35.24
CA ILE A 196 68.44 10.07 -35.66
C ILE A 196 68.12 9.12 -34.49
N ALA A 197 69.14 8.58 -33.81
CA ALA A 197 68.97 7.67 -32.70
C ALA A 197 68.24 8.33 -31.52
N GLY A 198 68.61 9.57 -31.19
CA GLY A 198 67.97 10.37 -30.14
C GLY A 198 66.51 10.66 -30.44
N GLN A 199 66.18 11.09 -31.66
CA GLN A 199 64.80 11.33 -32.06
C GLN A 199 63.97 10.04 -32.04
N ALA A 200 64.51 8.94 -32.56
CA ALA A 200 63.84 7.63 -32.52
C ALA A 200 63.61 7.14 -31.07
N ALA A 201 64.56 7.40 -30.16
CA ALA A 201 64.42 7.06 -28.75
C ALA A 201 63.31 7.88 -28.06
N LEU A 202 63.23 9.19 -28.34
CA LEU A 202 62.18 10.07 -27.83
C LEU A 202 60.80 9.67 -28.36
N GLU A 203 60.68 9.36 -29.65
CA GLU A 203 59.42 8.89 -30.25
C GLU A 203 58.97 7.55 -29.63
N LYS A 204 59.91 6.61 -29.46
CA LYS A 204 59.63 5.33 -28.81
C LYS A 204 59.18 5.50 -27.36
N LEU A 205 59.79 6.44 -26.63
CA LEU A 205 59.37 6.78 -25.27
C LEU A 205 57.95 7.33 -25.26
N GLN A 206 57.64 8.32 -26.11
CA GLN A 206 56.28 8.89 -26.20
C GLN A 206 55.23 7.84 -26.57
N GLN A 207 55.53 6.95 -27.52
CA GLN A 207 54.61 5.85 -27.88
C GLN A 207 54.37 4.91 -26.70
N ARG A 208 55.40 4.58 -25.91
CA ARG A 208 55.26 3.76 -24.70
C ARG A 208 54.37 4.46 -23.67
N GLN A 209 54.63 5.74 -23.40
CA GLN A 209 53.85 6.56 -22.47
C GLN A 209 52.37 6.64 -22.87
N ALA A 210 52.09 6.86 -24.16
CA ALA A 210 50.72 6.89 -24.69
C ALA A 210 50.00 5.54 -24.50
N ARG A 211 50.71 4.41 -24.68
CA ARG A 211 50.16 3.07 -24.44
C ARG A 211 49.85 2.84 -22.96
N GLU A 212 50.75 3.25 -22.08
CA GLU A 212 50.57 3.09 -20.62
C GLU A 212 49.36 3.90 -20.11
N ILE A 213 49.21 5.16 -20.53
CA ILE A 213 48.02 5.99 -20.22
C ILE A 213 46.74 5.39 -20.82
N GLY A 214 46.82 4.87 -22.04
CA GLY A 214 45.70 4.18 -22.70
C GLY A 214 45.23 2.94 -21.94
N GLN A 215 46.18 2.11 -21.47
CA GLN A 215 45.90 0.93 -20.67
C GLN A 215 45.27 1.29 -19.31
N LEU A 216 45.79 2.31 -18.64
CA LEU A 216 45.21 2.82 -17.39
C LEU A 216 43.74 3.23 -17.57
N SER A 217 43.45 3.96 -18.66
CA SER A 217 42.09 4.42 -18.97
C SER A 217 41.14 3.26 -19.26
N LEU A 218 41.60 2.23 -19.98
CA LEU A 218 40.82 1.02 -20.26
C LEU A 218 40.51 0.22 -18.99
N ASN A 219 41.51 0.05 -18.12
CA ASN A 219 41.35 -0.66 -16.85
C ASN A 219 40.35 0.07 -15.93
N SER A 220 40.45 1.40 -15.84
CA SER A 220 39.50 2.23 -15.08
C SER A 220 38.07 2.08 -15.61
N ARG A 221 37.90 2.12 -16.94
CA ARG A 221 36.58 1.94 -17.57
C ARG A 221 36.00 0.55 -17.29
N ARG A 222 36.83 -0.49 -17.31
CA ARG A 222 36.43 -1.86 -17.01
C ARG A 222 35.96 -1.99 -15.56
N LEU A 223 36.74 -1.51 -14.59
CA LEU A 223 36.39 -1.53 -13.17
C LEU A 223 35.07 -0.78 -12.90
N ARG A 224 34.89 0.37 -13.55
CA ARG A 224 33.65 1.14 -13.47
C ARG A 224 32.44 0.36 -13.99
N GLN A 225 32.58 -0.30 -15.14
CA GLN A 225 31.52 -1.13 -15.72
C GLN A 225 31.20 -2.36 -14.86
N GLU A 226 32.22 -3.01 -14.30
CA GLU A 226 32.05 -4.14 -13.38
C GLU A 226 31.29 -3.69 -12.12
N THR A 227 31.66 -2.56 -11.54
CA THR A 227 31.01 -1.97 -10.35
C THR A 227 29.54 -1.65 -10.61
N LEU A 228 29.22 -1.00 -11.74
CA LEU A 228 27.84 -0.73 -12.17
C LEU A 228 27.05 -2.03 -12.35
N SER A 229 27.61 -3.02 -13.04
CA SER A 229 26.94 -4.29 -13.29
C SER A 229 26.64 -5.08 -12.00
N MET A 230 27.52 -4.97 -11.00
CA MET A 230 27.35 -5.60 -9.70
C MET A 230 26.26 -4.90 -8.89
N ALA A 231 26.21 -3.57 -8.92
CA ALA A 231 25.13 -2.81 -8.28
C ALA A 231 23.77 -3.12 -8.92
N ASP A 232 23.68 -3.13 -10.26
CA ASP A 232 22.46 -3.51 -11.00
C ASP A 232 21.97 -4.91 -10.63
N LYS A 233 22.88 -5.88 -10.53
CA LYS A 233 22.54 -7.26 -10.11
C LYS A 233 21.95 -7.28 -8.71
N LYS A 234 22.58 -6.57 -7.76
CA LYS A 234 22.08 -6.50 -6.37
C LYS A 234 20.74 -5.77 -6.28
N GLN A 235 20.53 -4.72 -7.05
CA GLN A 235 19.26 -4.00 -7.10
C GLN A 235 18.14 -4.90 -7.65
N ARG A 236 18.41 -5.65 -8.73
CA ARG A 236 17.45 -6.64 -9.25
C ARG A 236 17.14 -7.74 -8.25
N GLN A 237 18.14 -8.19 -7.50
CA GLN A 237 17.95 -9.16 -6.41
C GLN A 237 17.00 -8.60 -5.35
N ILE A 238 17.20 -7.38 -4.84
CA ILE A 238 16.29 -6.75 -3.85
C ILE A 238 14.87 -6.57 -4.39
N ILE A 239 14.72 -6.22 -5.67
CA ILE A 239 13.40 -6.07 -6.27
C ILE A 239 12.67 -7.43 -6.28
N ALA A 240 13.38 -8.50 -6.65
CA ALA A 240 12.84 -9.85 -6.72
C ALA A 240 12.67 -10.52 -5.33
N ASP A 241 13.49 -10.12 -4.35
CA ASP A 241 13.48 -10.69 -3.01
C ASP A 241 12.18 -10.33 -2.28
N ASP A 242 11.68 -11.30 -1.52
CA ASP A 242 10.46 -11.18 -0.76
C ASP A 242 10.74 -10.78 0.70
N PHE A 243 12.00 -10.85 1.15
CA PHE A 243 12.43 -10.54 2.52
C PHE A 243 11.67 -11.35 3.58
N SER A 244 11.33 -12.60 3.26
CA SER A 244 10.57 -13.52 4.13
C SER A 244 11.12 -13.67 5.55
N ASN A 245 12.44 -13.65 5.70
CA ASN A 245 13.12 -13.83 6.99
C ASN A 245 13.53 -12.51 7.67
N ASP A 246 13.16 -11.36 7.11
CA ASP A 246 13.52 -10.05 7.68
C ASP A 246 12.46 -9.57 8.66
N GLU A 247 12.82 -9.36 9.93
CA GLU A 247 11.86 -8.82 10.91
C GLU A 247 11.38 -7.40 10.53
N ARG A 248 12.19 -6.62 9.79
CA ARG A 248 11.89 -5.22 9.45
C ARG A 248 10.72 -5.06 8.50
N VAL A 249 10.38 -6.10 7.71
CA VAL A 249 9.24 -6.04 6.79
C VAL A 249 7.90 -6.24 7.51
N ASN A 250 7.93 -6.86 8.69
CA ASN A 250 6.74 -7.13 9.50
C ASN A 250 6.36 -5.94 10.38
N ASP A 251 5.16 -5.97 10.94
CA ASP A 251 4.72 -4.99 11.94
C ASP A 251 5.45 -5.23 13.28
N PRO A 252 6.02 -4.19 13.92
CA PRO A 252 6.72 -4.33 15.20
C PRO A 252 5.88 -4.95 16.32
N TYR A 253 4.58 -4.69 16.35
CA TYR A 253 3.67 -5.25 17.35
C TYR A 253 3.45 -6.75 17.14
N ILE A 254 3.37 -7.20 15.88
CA ILE A 254 3.27 -8.63 15.54
C ILE A 254 4.55 -9.34 15.96
N VAL A 255 5.71 -8.79 15.63
CA VAL A 255 7.02 -9.35 16.01
C VAL A 255 7.17 -9.41 17.53
N ALA A 256 6.77 -8.35 18.25
CA ALA A 256 6.81 -8.33 19.71
C ALA A 256 5.89 -9.39 20.32
N LEU A 257 4.66 -9.54 19.80
CA LEU A 257 3.72 -10.56 20.26
C LEU A 257 4.26 -11.97 20.01
N LEU A 258 4.84 -12.23 18.84
CA LEU A 258 5.44 -13.52 18.49
C LEU A 258 6.56 -13.90 19.46
N LYS A 259 7.45 -12.95 19.78
CA LYS A 259 8.51 -13.13 20.78
C LYS A 259 7.95 -13.46 22.16
N VAL A 260 6.87 -12.80 22.57
CA VAL A 260 6.18 -13.12 23.84
C VAL A 260 5.56 -14.51 23.80
N THR A 261 4.87 -14.89 22.73
CA THR A 261 4.26 -16.22 22.62
C THR A 261 5.28 -17.34 22.55
N GLU A 262 6.40 -17.13 21.86
CA GLU A 262 7.52 -18.06 21.84
C GLU A 262 8.08 -18.25 23.25
N SER A 263 8.26 -17.16 24.01
CA SER A 263 8.77 -17.22 25.39
C SER A 263 7.83 -17.94 26.37
N LEU A 264 6.51 -17.90 26.13
CA LEU A 264 5.50 -18.46 27.03
C LEU A 264 5.11 -19.91 26.68
N PHE A 265 5.06 -20.25 25.39
CA PHE A 265 4.51 -21.52 24.91
C PHE A 265 5.54 -22.42 24.22
N ALA A 266 6.80 -21.96 24.07
CA ALA A 266 7.86 -22.65 23.32
C ALA A 266 7.44 -23.08 21.90
N ALA A 267 6.45 -22.39 21.34
CA ALA A 267 5.91 -22.62 20.01
C ALA A 267 6.40 -21.52 19.07
N THR A 268 7.12 -21.90 18.02
CA THR A 268 7.61 -20.98 16.98
C THR A 268 6.55 -20.84 15.90
N LEU A 269 5.79 -19.76 15.95
CA LEU A 269 4.85 -19.36 14.90
C LEU A 269 5.54 -18.39 13.94
N GLU A 270 5.52 -18.70 12.64
CA GLU A 270 6.02 -17.75 11.64
C GLU A 270 5.07 -16.54 11.53
N PRO A 271 5.57 -15.33 11.23
CA PRO A 271 4.74 -14.13 11.08
C PRO A 271 3.58 -14.29 10.10
N LEU A 272 3.82 -14.96 8.97
CA LEU A 272 2.80 -15.23 7.96
C LEU A 272 1.66 -16.12 8.52
N GLN A 273 2.01 -17.15 9.29
CA GLN A 273 1.04 -18.06 9.90
C GLN A 273 0.20 -17.32 10.95
N PHE A 274 0.83 -16.45 11.74
CA PHE A 274 0.12 -15.61 12.70
C PHE A 274 -0.84 -14.64 12.02
N VAL A 275 -0.37 -13.92 10.99
CA VAL A 275 -1.21 -12.99 10.20
C VAL A 275 -2.40 -13.72 9.58
N PHE A 276 -2.18 -14.91 9.03
CA PHE A 276 -3.24 -15.75 8.49
C PHE A 276 -4.27 -16.15 9.55
N LEU A 277 -3.83 -16.64 10.72
CA LEU A 277 -4.74 -17.05 11.81
C LEU A 277 -5.49 -15.85 12.40
N PHE A 278 -4.81 -14.71 12.57
CA PHE A 278 -5.41 -13.49 13.08
C PHE A 278 -6.45 -12.91 12.11
N SER A 279 -6.13 -12.86 10.81
CA SER A 279 -7.08 -12.43 9.78
C SER A 279 -8.28 -13.36 9.70
N LEU A 280 -8.07 -14.68 9.77
CA LEU A 280 -9.15 -15.66 9.81
C LEU A 280 -10.08 -15.44 11.01
N LEU A 281 -9.52 -15.21 12.20
CA LEU A 281 -10.28 -14.93 13.42
C LEU A 281 -11.10 -13.65 13.30
N MET A 282 -10.49 -12.56 12.82
CA MET A 282 -11.18 -11.28 12.64
C MET A 282 -12.29 -11.36 11.59
N SER A 283 -12.04 -12.02 10.45
CA SER A 283 -13.05 -12.27 9.42
C SER A 283 -14.21 -13.09 9.98
N PHE A 284 -13.93 -14.17 10.71
CA PHE A 284 -14.96 -14.99 11.33
C PHE A 284 -15.80 -14.21 12.34
N LEU A 285 -15.17 -13.43 13.22
CA LEU A 285 -15.86 -12.60 14.22
C LEU A 285 -16.76 -11.56 13.56
N MET A 286 -16.30 -10.92 12.47
CA MET A 286 -17.09 -9.95 11.72
C MET A 286 -18.33 -10.60 11.11
N GLU A 287 -18.16 -11.71 10.38
CA GLU A 287 -19.27 -12.41 9.73
C GLU A 287 -20.30 -12.96 10.72
N VAL A 288 -19.83 -13.59 11.80
CA VAL A 288 -20.70 -14.09 12.88
C VAL A 288 -21.42 -12.93 13.55
N GLY A 289 -20.75 -11.80 13.77
CA GLY A 289 -21.35 -10.58 14.32
C GLY A 289 -22.49 -10.05 13.46
N ILE A 290 -22.31 -9.98 12.13
CA ILE A 290 -23.36 -9.59 11.17
C ILE A 290 -24.54 -10.56 11.27
N VAL A 291 -24.27 -11.86 11.19
CA VAL A 291 -25.30 -12.90 11.25
C VAL A 291 -26.09 -12.82 12.55
N LEU A 292 -25.43 -12.68 13.70
CA LEU A 292 -26.08 -12.59 15.01
C LEU A 292 -26.88 -11.29 15.14
N ALA A 293 -26.34 -10.15 14.70
CA ALA A 293 -27.04 -8.87 14.78
C ALA A 293 -28.33 -8.89 13.97
N PHE A 294 -28.26 -9.25 12.68
CA PHE A 294 -29.44 -9.30 11.82
C PHE A 294 -30.41 -10.41 12.23
N SER A 295 -29.92 -11.59 12.63
CA SER A 295 -30.80 -12.64 13.14
C SER A 295 -31.53 -12.21 14.40
N THR A 296 -30.88 -11.51 15.33
CA THR A 296 -31.53 -11.00 16.56
C THR A 296 -32.58 -9.94 16.22
N ILE A 297 -32.28 -9.06 15.28
CA ILE A 297 -33.23 -8.04 14.80
C ILE A 297 -34.46 -8.69 14.19
N THR A 298 -34.27 -9.68 13.31
CA THR A 298 -35.38 -10.35 12.62
C THR A 298 -36.20 -11.26 13.54
N VAL A 299 -35.55 -12.04 14.41
CA VAL A 299 -36.22 -13.05 15.26
C VAL A 299 -36.88 -12.43 16.48
N SER A 300 -36.19 -11.49 17.15
CA SER A 300 -36.61 -11.04 18.47
C SER A 300 -37.17 -9.62 18.47
N ILE A 301 -36.54 -8.70 17.72
CA ILE A 301 -36.88 -7.28 17.80
C ILE A 301 -38.09 -6.95 16.92
N ALA A 302 -38.09 -7.40 15.65
CA ALA A 302 -39.15 -7.06 14.70
C ALA A 302 -40.56 -7.56 15.12
N PRO A 303 -40.74 -8.80 15.62
CA PRO A 303 -42.07 -9.26 16.06
C PRO A 303 -42.58 -8.50 17.28
N VAL A 304 -41.69 -8.15 18.21
CA VAL A 304 -42.06 -7.38 19.41
C VAL A 304 -42.45 -5.96 19.03
N LEU A 305 -41.72 -5.31 18.11
CA LEU A 305 -42.10 -4.00 17.59
C LEU A 305 -43.43 -4.04 16.84
N LYS A 306 -43.69 -5.09 16.06
CA LYS A 306 -44.97 -5.29 15.37
C LYS A 306 -46.12 -5.44 16.37
N ALA A 307 -45.98 -6.29 17.39
CA ALA A 307 -47.00 -6.47 18.43
C ALA A 307 -47.24 -5.18 19.26
N GLN A 308 -46.18 -4.42 19.56
CA GLN A 308 -46.30 -3.12 20.21
C GLN A 308 -47.03 -2.10 19.34
N HIS A 309 -46.80 -2.12 18.02
CA HIS A 309 -47.47 -1.21 17.10
C HIS A 309 -48.96 -1.58 16.92
N GLU A 310 -49.27 -2.87 16.77
CA GLU A 310 -50.64 -3.37 16.67
C GLU A 310 -51.44 -3.04 17.93
N SER A 311 -50.88 -3.28 19.12
CA SER A 311 -51.55 -2.92 20.39
C SER A 311 -51.74 -1.41 20.56
N ALA A 312 -50.75 -0.59 20.15
CA ALA A 312 -50.90 0.87 20.19
C ALA A 312 -51.98 1.38 19.22
N LEU A 313 -52.06 0.79 18.02
CA LEU A 313 -53.12 1.08 17.04
C LEU A 313 -54.50 0.68 17.58
N GLU A 314 -54.62 -0.49 18.20
CA GLU A 314 -55.87 -0.95 18.83
C GLU A 314 -56.31 -0.01 19.96
N GLU A 315 -55.38 0.43 20.80
CA GLU A 315 -55.63 1.41 21.87
C GLU A 315 -56.09 2.76 21.31
N GLU A 316 -55.43 3.27 20.26
CA GLU A 316 -55.79 4.51 19.59
C GLU A 316 -57.20 4.42 18.96
N VAL A 317 -57.51 3.31 18.29
CA VAL A 317 -58.84 3.06 17.71
C VAL A 317 -59.92 3.00 18.80
N LEU A 318 -59.66 2.30 19.91
CA LEU A 318 -60.57 2.22 21.06
C LEU A 318 -60.81 3.60 21.70
N MET A 319 -59.75 4.40 21.89
CA MET A 319 -59.86 5.76 22.43
C MET A 319 -60.65 6.69 21.49
N THR A 320 -60.51 6.50 20.17
CA THR A 320 -61.26 7.27 19.17
C THR A 320 -62.74 6.88 19.15
N GLN A 321 -63.05 5.59 19.30
CA GLN A 321 -64.42 5.09 19.39
C GLN A 321 -65.12 5.56 20.68
N MET A 322 -64.46 5.42 21.84
CA MET A 322 -64.99 5.89 23.12
C MET A 322 -65.16 7.42 23.15
N GLY A 323 -64.22 8.18 22.56
CA GLY A 323 -64.36 9.63 22.40
C GLY A 323 -65.50 10.03 21.44
N GLY A 324 -65.79 9.20 20.43
CA GLY A 324 -66.92 9.37 19.52
C GLY A 324 -68.27 9.08 20.16
N GLU A 325 -68.36 8.05 21.00
CA GLU A 325 -69.56 7.71 21.79
C GLU A 325 -69.85 8.77 22.85
N ALA A 326 -68.84 9.23 23.61
CA ALA A 326 -69.01 10.30 24.58
C ALA A 326 -69.56 11.59 23.95
N ARG A 327 -69.08 11.96 22.75
CA ARG A 327 -69.63 13.11 22.00
C ARG A 327 -71.08 12.91 21.53
N ARG A 328 -71.48 11.68 21.21
CA ARG A 328 -72.87 11.37 20.85
C ARG A 328 -73.80 11.45 22.06
N ASP A 329 -73.36 10.96 23.20
CA ASP A 329 -74.12 11.05 24.45
C ASP A 329 -74.27 12.50 24.92
N ASP A 330 -73.23 13.32 24.82
CA ASP A 330 -73.31 14.76 25.10
C ASP A 330 -74.30 15.48 24.17
N MET A 331 -74.31 15.14 22.87
CA MET A 331 -75.28 15.69 21.92
C MET A 331 -76.71 15.24 22.23
N ALA A 332 -76.91 13.97 22.62
CA ALA A 332 -78.22 13.45 23.01
C ALA A 332 -78.73 14.09 24.31
N HIS A 333 -77.85 14.28 25.30
CA HIS A 333 -78.14 14.95 26.55
C HIS A 333 -78.54 16.42 26.32
N ASN A 334 -77.78 17.15 25.52
CA ASN A 334 -78.10 18.54 25.17
C ASN A 334 -79.43 18.67 24.41
N ALA A 335 -79.72 17.74 23.49
CA ALA A 335 -81.01 17.70 22.79
C ALA A 335 -82.19 17.38 23.73
N ALA A 336 -81.99 16.53 24.74
CA ALA A 336 -82.99 16.24 25.76
C ALA A 336 -83.24 17.47 26.66
N MET A 337 -82.17 18.15 27.09
CA MET A 337 -82.27 19.38 27.88
C MET A 337 -82.98 20.51 27.12
N ASP A 338 -82.73 20.67 25.82
CA ASP A 338 -83.42 21.68 24.99
C ASP A 338 -84.92 21.37 24.83
N LYS A 339 -85.29 20.08 24.72
CA LYS A 339 -86.69 19.65 24.73
C LYS A 339 -87.38 19.98 26.06
N ILE A 340 -86.72 19.72 27.19
CA ILE A 340 -87.25 20.04 28.53
C ILE A 340 -87.40 21.55 28.69
N SER A 341 -86.41 22.33 28.29
CA SER A 341 -86.44 23.80 28.30
C SER A 341 -87.61 24.36 27.47
N LYS A 342 -87.79 23.85 26.24
CA LYS A 342 -88.92 24.25 25.38
C LYS A 342 -90.27 23.83 25.92
N ALA A 343 -90.38 22.66 26.54
CA ALA A 343 -91.60 22.23 27.23
C ALA A 343 -91.93 23.16 28.40
N GLY A 344 -90.93 23.50 29.22
CA GLY A 344 -91.03 24.44 30.33
C GLY A 344 -91.53 25.83 29.89
N LYS A 345 -90.95 26.38 28.81
CA LYS A 345 -91.40 27.66 28.22
C LYS A 345 -92.85 27.61 27.74
N ARG A 346 -93.27 26.53 27.07
CA ARG A 346 -94.67 26.37 26.62
C ARG A 346 -95.65 26.24 27.77
N THR A 347 -95.26 25.60 28.87
CA THR A 347 -96.09 25.57 30.09
C THR A 347 -96.18 26.94 30.75
N MET A 348 -95.11 27.73 30.76
CA MET A 348 -95.12 29.11 31.25
C MET A 348 -95.99 30.02 30.39
N GLU A 349 -95.87 29.96 29.07
CA GLU A 349 -96.72 30.72 28.13
C GLU A 349 -98.20 30.37 28.29
N LYS A 350 -98.53 29.08 28.50
CA LYS A 350 -99.91 28.66 28.81
C LYS A 350 -100.40 29.19 30.16
N ALA A 351 -99.53 29.26 31.16
CA ALA A 351 -99.85 29.83 32.47
C ALA A 351 -100.08 31.34 32.38
N GLU A 352 -99.25 32.08 31.65
CA GLU A 352 -99.44 33.51 31.37
C GLU A 352 -100.71 33.79 30.56
N GLN A 353 -101.02 32.96 29.56
CA GLN A 353 -102.28 33.07 28.80
C GLN A 353 -103.51 32.82 29.68
N SER A 354 -103.42 31.91 30.66
CA SER A 354 -104.51 31.69 31.63
C SER A 354 -104.65 32.81 32.67
N LEU A 355 -103.57 33.56 32.95
CA LEU A 355 -103.59 34.71 33.85
C LEU A 355 -104.16 35.98 33.20
N HIS A 356 -104.05 36.11 31.87
CA HIS A 356 -104.64 37.22 31.11
C HIS A 356 -106.10 36.99 30.65
N ALA A 357 -106.69 35.83 30.97
CA ALA A 357 -108.08 35.48 30.67
C ALA A 357 -109.03 35.63 31.89
N LEU A 358 -108.51 36.17 33.01
CA LEU A 358 -109.24 36.67 34.18
C LEU A 358 -109.25 38.21 34.11
#